data_AF-A0A314LBQ0-F1
#
_entry.id   AF-A0A314LBQ0-F1
#
_cell.length_a   1.000
_cell.length_b   1.000
_cell.length_c   1.000
_cell.angle_alpha   90.00
_cell.angle_beta   90.00
_cell.angle_gamma   90.00
#
_symmetry.space_group_name_H-M   'P 1'
#
loop_
_entity.id
_entity.type
_entity.pdbx_description
1 polymer ?
#
loop_
_entity_poly.entity_id
_entity_poly.type
_entity_poly.pdbx_seq_one_letter_code
_entity_poly.pdbx_strand_id
1 'polypeptide(L)'
;WKYLIQYFESPEFKRNPITGELDTPDKVWEIQHTRKDDRGELVWLDSQSQQIHGQLQEVVTQQQSEDIEHPMTRDEILSSVVGERTGYVRGKGYGKKPPKKSNIQQANIEASVSSAIDIVRQEMQAEMDRKLQEEREQMAAELRRNMEIELERKLAEERQHANEERQHANAETDKRISLEVEKKMHEQFASFLT
;
A
#
# COMPACT_ATOMS: atom_id res chain seq x y z
N TRP A 1 26.40 31.78 -11.14
CA TRP A 1 25.97 30.56 -10.43
C TRP A 1 25.99 29.31 -11.29
N LYS A 2 25.25 29.20 -12.40
CA LYS A 2 25.25 28.00 -13.27
C LYS A 2 26.66 27.56 -13.72
N TYR A 3 27.48 28.52 -14.16
CA TYR A 3 28.88 28.26 -14.52
C TYR A 3 29.70 27.67 -13.37
N LEU A 4 29.55 28.19 -12.15
CA LEU A 4 30.29 27.67 -10.98
C LEU A 4 29.86 26.25 -10.63
N ILE A 5 28.57 25.95 -10.71
CA ILE A 5 28.05 24.58 -10.48
C ILE A 5 28.65 23.63 -11.51
N GLN A 6 28.60 23.99 -12.79
CA GLN A 6 29.18 23.21 -13.88
C GLN A 6 30.69 23.02 -13.72
N TYR A 7 31.40 24.06 -13.30
CA TYR A 7 32.84 24.02 -13.05
C TYR A 7 33.18 23.10 -11.87
N PHE A 8 32.51 23.21 -10.73
CA PHE A 8 32.76 22.33 -9.57
C PHE A 8 32.34 20.88 -9.81
N GLU A 9 31.40 20.64 -10.73
CA GLU A 9 31.03 19.29 -11.16
C GLU A 9 31.98 18.70 -12.19
N SER A 10 32.77 19.54 -12.87
CA SER A 10 33.67 19.14 -13.95
C SER A 10 34.76 18.17 -13.47
N PRO A 11 35.21 17.25 -14.35
CA PRO A 11 36.34 16.38 -14.05
C PRO A 11 37.63 17.16 -13.79
N GLU A 12 37.81 18.32 -14.44
CA GLU A 12 38.97 19.19 -14.27
C GLU A 12 39.11 19.70 -12.84
N PHE A 13 37.99 20.06 -12.20
CA PHE A 13 38.01 20.50 -10.80
C PHE A 13 38.19 19.33 -9.82
N LYS A 14 37.67 18.14 -10.17
CA LYS A 14 37.69 16.97 -9.27
C LYS A 14 39.01 16.20 -9.30
N ARG A 15 39.84 16.40 -10.32
CA ARG A 15 41.12 15.71 -10.50
C ARG A 15 42.26 16.56 -9.94
N ASN A 16 43.28 15.89 -9.47
CA ASN A 16 44.50 16.53 -9.02
C ASN A 16 45.17 17.23 -10.22
N PRO A 17 45.52 18.53 -10.12
CA PRO A 17 46.05 19.30 -11.25
C PRO A 17 47.45 18.83 -11.69
N ILE A 18 48.15 18.06 -10.86
CA ILE A 18 49.50 17.56 -11.13
C ILE A 18 49.44 16.15 -11.75
N THR A 19 48.64 15.25 -11.17
CA THR A 19 48.58 13.85 -11.64
C THR A 19 47.47 13.60 -12.66
N GLY A 20 46.47 14.48 -12.75
CA GLY A 20 45.29 14.29 -13.61
C GLY A 20 44.34 13.18 -13.15
N GLU A 21 44.63 12.54 -12.02
CA GLU A 21 43.84 11.46 -11.45
C GLU A 21 42.98 11.95 -10.27
N LEU A 22 41.96 11.16 -9.90
CA LEU A 22 41.14 11.43 -8.73
C LEU A 22 41.88 10.90 -7.51
N ASP A 23 42.26 11.79 -6.59
CA ASP A 23 42.92 11.37 -5.34
C ASP A 23 42.01 10.43 -4.53
N THR A 24 42.62 9.38 -3.97
CA THR A 24 41.94 8.42 -3.11
C THR A 24 41.49 9.09 -1.80
N PRO A 25 40.43 8.59 -1.14
CA PRO A 25 39.89 9.26 0.04
C PRO A 25 40.89 9.40 1.19
N ASP A 26 41.84 8.47 1.35
CA ASP A 26 42.95 8.56 2.31
C ASP A 26 43.90 9.72 1.98
N LYS A 27 44.25 9.94 0.70
CA LYS A 27 45.11 11.06 0.27
C LYS A 27 44.44 12.41 0.41
N VAL A 28 43.16 12.51 0.06
CA VAL A 28 42.39 13.74 0.31
C VAL A 28 42.36 14.05 1.81
N TRP A 29 42.19 13.02 2.66
CA TRP A 29 42.18 13.19 4.11
C TRP A 29 43.53 13.64 4.66
N GLU A 30 44.63 13.03 4.22
CA GLU A 30 46.01 13.40 4.57
C GLU A 30 46.29 14.87 4.23
N ILE A 31 45.95 15.32 3.03
CA ILE A 31 46.15 16.72 2.60
C ILE A 31 45.37 17.71 3.47
N GLN A 32 44.15 17.35 3.88
CA GLN A 32 43.29 18.24 4.66
C GLN A 32 43.64 18.28 6.16
N HIS A 33 44.22 17.20 6.70
CA HIS A 33 44.44 17.04 8.14
C HIS A 33 45.91 16.89 8.53
N THR A 34 46.81 17.28 7.63
CA THR A 34 48.24 17.47 7.93
C THR A 34 48.65 18.92 7.69
N ARG A 35 49.69 19.35 8.38
CA ARG A 35 50.36 20.64 8.17
C ARG A 35 51.86 20.41 8.09
N LYS A 36 52.56 21.32 7.43
CA LYS A 36 54.03 21.34 7.47
C LYS A 36 54.51 21.96 8.79
N ASP A 37 55.44 21.31 9.46
CA ASP A 37 56.15 21.87 10.60
C ASP A 37 57.26 22.85 10.15
N ASP A 38 58.00 23.41 11.11
CA ASP A 38 59.11 24.35 10.84
C ASP A 38 60.26 23.72 10.04
N ARG A 39 60.31 22.38 9.92
CA ARG A 39 61.29 21.63 9.14
C ARG A 39 60.76 21.24 7.75
N GLY A 40 59.48 21.52 7.49
CA GLY A 40 58.79 21.16 6.25
C GLY A 40 58.18 19.76 6.25
N GLU A 41 58.24 19.04 7.37
CA GLU A 41 57.70 17.69 7.52
C GLU A 41 56.18 17.72 7.75
N LEU A 42 55.46 16.74 7.20
CA LEU A 42 54.02 16.63 7.40
C LEU A 42 53.71 16.07 8.79
N VAL A 43 52.99 16.86 9.57
CA VAL A 43 52.52 16.51 10.91
C VAL A 43 51.01 16.55 10.94
N TRP A 44 50.38 15.50 11.49
CA TRP A 44 48.94 15.42 11.70
C TRP A 44 48.44 16.55 12.62
N LEU A 45 47.25 17.08 12.33
CA LEU A 45 46.63 18.12 13.17
C LEU A 45 46.28 17.59 14.57
N ASP A 46 45.89 16.31 14.66
CA ASP A 46 45.49 15.64 15.89
C ASP A 46 45.58 14.10 15.74
N SER A 47 45.56 13.38 16.87
CA SER A 47 45.65 11.92 16.89
C SER A 47 44.45 11.21 16.28
N GLN A 48 43.25 11.81 16.34
CA GLN A 48 42.05 11.25 15.74
C GLN A 48 42.14 11.29 14.20
N SER A 49 42.66 12.38 13.64
CA SER A 49 42.91 12.51 12.20
C SER A 49 43.88 11.44 11.69
N GLN A 50 44.94 11.15 12.45
CA GLN A 50 45.87 10.06 12.12
C GLN A 50 45.19 8.67 12.18
N GLN A 51 44.33 8.44 13.17
CA GLN A 51 43.58 7.19 13.29
C GLN A 51 42.59 7.01 12.13
N ILE A 52 41.82 8.06 11.79
CA ILE A 52 40.87 8.05 10.68
C ILE A 52 41.60 7.80 9.36
N HIS A 53 42.79 8.39 9.16
CA HIS A 53 43.61 8.12 7.99
C HIS A 53 43.96 6.63 7.87
N GLY A 54 44.39 5.99 8.96
CA GLY A 54 44.71 4.56 8.98
C GLY A 54 43.51 3.69 8.60
N GLN A 55 42.31 4.02 9.10
CA GLN A 55 41.07 3.33 8.75
C GLN A 55 40.69 3.54 7.28
N LEU A 56 40.82 4.76 6.76
CA LEU A 56 40.57 5.05 5.34
C LEU A 56 41.52 4.26 4.44
N GLN A 57 42.81 4.21 4.78
CA GLN A 57 43.82 3.48 4.02
C GLN A 57 43.52 1.97 4.00
N GLU A 58 43.08 1.41 5.12
CA GLU A 58 42.68 0.01 5.22
C GLU A 58 41.48 -0.29 4.30
N VAL A 59 40.42 0.51 4.38
CA VAL A 59 39.23 0.34 3.52
C VAL A 59 39.59 0.52 2.05
N VAL A 60 40.40 1.54 1.69
CA VAL A 60 40.84 1.75 0.30
C VAL A 60 41.64 0.55 -0.22
N THR A 61 42.52 -0.02 0.60
CA THR A 61 43.31 -1.20 0.22
C THR A 61 42.43 -2.43 0.04
N GLN A 62 41.44 -2.63 0.92
CA GLN A 62 40.43 -3.68 0.76
C GLN A 62 39.62 -3.49 -0.52
N GLN A 63 39.24 -2.25 -0.86
CA GLN A 63 38.45 -1.93 -2.07
C GLN A 63 39.22 -2.12 -3.38
N GLN A 64 40.55 -2.26 -3.33
CA GLN A 64 41.41 -2.53 -4.49
C GLN A 64 41.67 -4.02 -4.70
N SER A 65 41.15 -4.92 -3.86
CA SER A 65 41.28 -6.36 -4.08
C SER A 65 40.34 -6.83 -5.20
N GLU A 66 40.79 -7.84 -5.97
CA GLU A 66 40.07 -8.35 -7.16
C GLU A 66 38.75 -9.09 -6.81
N ASP A 67 38.49 -9.34 -5.52
CA ASP A 67 37.35 -10.15 -5.04
C ASP A 67 36.05 -9.34 -4.85
N ILE A 68 36.08 -8.01 -5.02
CA ILE A 68 34.91 -7.16 -4.76
C ILE A 68 34.15 -6.87 -6.06
N GLU A 69 33.00 -7.55 -6.21
CA GLU A 69 32.10 -7.39 -7.36
C GLU A 69 31.56 -5.96 -7.51
N HIS A 70 31.38 -5.25 -6.39
CA HIS A 70 30.81 -3.89 -6.34
C HIS A 70 31.63 -2.98 -5.41
N PRO A 71 32.70 -2.34 -5.92
CA PRO A 71 33.54 -1.48 -5.10
C PRO A 71 32.78 -0.25 -4.61
N MET A 72 33.01 0.11 -3.36
CA MET A 72 32.45 1.30 -2.72
C MET A 72 32.96 2.57 -3.41
N THR A 73 32.07 3.54 -3.57
CA THR A 73 32.46 4.87 -4.02
C THR A 73 33.21 5.63 -2.93
N ARG A 74 33.99 6.65 -3.32
CA ARG A 74 34.75 7.50 -2.38
C ARG A 74 33.89 8.07 -1.25
N ASP A 75 32.69 8.55 -1.58
CA ASP A 75 31.80 9.17 -0.60
C ASP A 75 31.23 8.13 0.38
N GLU A 76 31.02 6.88 -0.06
CA GLU A 76 30.59 5.77 0.80
C GLU A 76 31.72 5.32 1.74
N ILE A 77 32.96 5.25 1.25
CA ILE A 77 34.14 4.96 2.09
C ILE A 77 34.27 6.02 3.19
N LEU A 78 34.18 7.30 2.82
CA LEU A 78 34.23 8.41 3.78
C LEU A 78 33.09 8.36 4.80
N SER A 79 31.87 8.06 4.35
CA SER A 79 30.70 7.97 5.23
C SER A 79 30.78 6.77 6.18
N SER A 80 31.39 5.67 5.74
CA SER A 80 31.64 4.48 6.57
C SER A 80 32.64 4.74 7.69
N VAL A 81 33.75 5.42 7.39
CA VAL A 81 34.83 5.67 8.36
C VAL A 81 34.54 6.87 9.26
N VAL A 82 34.15 8.01 8.68
CA VAL A 82 33.97 9.28 9.41
C VAL A 82 32.54 9.39 9.97
N GLY A 83 31.62 8.56 9.51
CA GLY A 83 30.20 8.60 9.83
C GLY A 83 29.42 9.59 8.97
N GLU A 84 28.10 9.48 9.02
CA GLU A 84 27.21 10.41 8.35
C GLU A 84 27.21 11.78 9.04
N ARG A 85 27.33 12.84 8.24
CA ARG A 85 27.33 14.20 8.76
C ARG A 85 25.94 14.59 9.25
N THR A 86 25.77 14.67 10.56
CA THR A 86 24.48 14.99 11.20
C THR A 86 23.87 16.28 10.64
N GLY A 87 22.65 16.20 10.12
CA GLY A 87 21.91 17.35 9.60
C GLY A 87 22.33 17.85 8.21
N TYR A 88 23.27 17.18 7.54
CA TYR A 88 23.58 17.41 6.14
C TYR A 88 22.82 16.41 5.27
N VAL A 89 22.10 16.89 4.26
CA VAL A 89 21.48 16.05 3.24
C VAL A 89 22.13 16.35 1.90
N ARG A 90 22.72 15.34 1.27
CA ARG A 90 23.42 15.47 -0.03
C ARG A 90 22.48 16.10 -1.06
N GLY A 91 22.95 17.16 -1.73
CA GLY A 91 22.16 17.92 -2.71
C GLY A 91 21.09 18.86 -2.12
N LYS A 92 20.87 18.85 -0.80
CA LYS A 92 19.94 19.74 -0.09
C LYS A 92 20.64 20.65 0.92
N GLY A 93 21.89 20.37 1.27
CA GLY A 93 22.71 21.16 2.20
C GLY A 93 22.40 20.85 3.66
N TYR A 94 22.76 21.76 4.56
CA TYR A 94 22.37 21.67 5.97
C TYR A 94 20.91 22.03 6.11
N GLY A 95 20.10 21.08 6.58
CA GLY A 95 18.79 21.40 7.13
C GLY A 95 18.96 22.29 8.35
N LYS A 96 17.94 23.09 8.70
CA LYS A 96 17.92 23.76 10.01
C LYS A 96 18.10 22.68 11.06
N LYS A 97 19.18 22.76 11.87
CA LYS A 97 19.34 21.90 13.04
C LYS A 97 18.01 21.94 13.78
N PRO A 98 17.39 20.79 14.10
CA PRO A 98 16.18 20.81 14.91
C PRO A 98 16.47 21.66 16.14
N PRO A 99 15.59 22.60 16.52
CA PRO A 99 15.77 23.35 17.75
C PRO A 99 15.99 22.33 18.88
N LYS A 100 16.91 22.63 19.81
CA LYS A 100 17.11 21.80 21.01
C LYS A 100 15.76 21.74 21.73
N LYS A 101 14.99 20.68 21.49
CA LYS A 101 13.64 20.55 22.02
C LYS A 101 13.77 20.40 23.52
N SER A 102 13.07 21.24 24.29
CA SER A 102 12.87 20.93 25.71
C SER A 102 12.07 19.62 25.81
N ASN A 103 12.30 18.81 26.84
CA ASN A 103 11.56 17.56 27.07
C ASN A 103 10.03 17.71 26.91
N ILE A 104 9.49 18.88 27.27
CA ILE A 104 8.06 19.21 27.17
C ILE A 104 7.58 19.27 25.70
N GLN A 105 8.37 19.84 24.79
CA GLN A 105 7.99 19.91 23.37
C GLN A 105 8.05 18.54 22.70
N GLN A 106 8.98 17.68 23.14
CA GLN A 106 9.07 16.32 22.63
C GLN A 106 7.87 15.48 23.07
N ALA A 107 7.52 15.52 24.36
CA ALA A 107 6.35 14.81 24.89
C ALA A 107 5.05 15.24 24.20
N ASN A 108 4.88 16.53 23.90
CA ASN A 108 3.70 17.02 23.18
C ASN A 108 3.62 16.55 21.72
N ILE A 109 4.77 16.42 21.04
CA ILE A 109 4.81 15.88 19.67
C ILE A 109 4.51 14.38 19.70
N GLU A 110 5.11 13.64 20.64
CA GLU A 110 4.88 12.19 20.80
C GLU A 110 3.43 11.89 21.19
N ALA A 111 2.83 12.70 22.06
CA ALA A 111 1.42 12.61 22.42
C ALA A 111 0.51 12.92 21.21
N SER A 112 0.83 13.97 20.44
CA SER A 112 0.08 14.30 19.21
C SER A 112 0.15 13.17 18.18
N VAL A 113 1.33 12.57 17.98
CA VAL A 113 1.50 11.45 17.03
C VAL A 113 0.79 10.19 17.53
N SER A 114 0.90 9.88 18.82
CA SER A 114 0.19 8.74 19.41
C SER A 114 -1.32 8.90 19.29
N SER A 115 -1.84 10.10 19.56
CA SER A 115 -3.26 10.41 19.39
C SER A 115 -3.72 10.25 17.94
N ALA A 116 -2.92 10.69 16.96
CA ALA A 116 -3.27 10.51 15.54
C ALA A 116 -3.33 9.02 15.15
N ILE A 117 -2.40 8.21 15.66
CA ILE A 117 -2.38 6.76 15.43
C ILE A 117 -3.61 6.09 16.07
N ASP A 118 -3.97 6.48 17.28
CA ASP A 118 -5.15 5.95 17.98
C ASP A 118 -6.45 6.30 17.27
N ILE A 119 -6.57 7.52 16.73
CA ILE A 119 -7.73 7.92 15.92
C ILE A 119 -7.86 7.02 14.70
N VAL A 120 -6.78 6.85 13.93
CA VAL A 120 -6.81 5.99 12.73
C VAL A 120 -7.14 4.54 13.08
N ARG A 121 -6.61 4.03 14.20
CA ARG A 121 -6.94 2.69 14.69
C ARG A 121 -8.42 2.56 15.05
N GLN A 122 -8.99 3.55 15.74
CA GLN A 122 -10.41 3.55 16.12
C GLN A 122 -11.32 3.65 14.89
N GLU A 123 -10.99 4.50 13.93
CA GLU A 123 -11.75 4.62 12.67
C GLU A 123 -11.75 3.31 11.89
N MET A 124 -10.60 2.66 11.76
CA MET A 124 -10.49 1.36 11.09
C MET A 124 -11.31 0.27 11.79
N GLN A 125 -11.31 0.25 13.12
CA GLN A 125 -12.11 -0.69 13.89
C GLN A 125 -13.61 -0.43 13.70
N ALA A 126 -14.04 0.83 13.77
CA ALA A 126 -15.43 1.21 13.57
C ALA A 126 -15.92 0.89 12.15
N GLU A 127 -15.06 1.09 11.13
CA GLU A 127 -15.37 0.74 9.74
C GLU A 127 -15.55 -0.77 9.56
N MET A 128 -14.67 -1.58 10.17
CA MET A 128 -14.78 -3.05 10.16
C MET A 128 -16.07 -3.52 10.82
N ASP A 129 -16.41 -2.97 11.99
CA ASP A 129 -17.62 -3.33 12.72
C ASP A 129 -18.88 -2.92 11.94
N ARG A 130 -18.87 -1.75 11.30
CA ARG A 130 -19.94 -1.28 10.42
C ARG A 130 -20.14 -2.24 9.24
N LYS A 131 -19.08 -2.61 8.53
CA LYS A 131 -19.17 -3.56 7.40
C LYS A 131 -19.71 -4.91 7.82
N LEU A 132 -19.27 -5.43 8.97
CA LEU A 132 -19.77 -6.70 9.47
C LEU A 132 -21.27 -6.63 9.80
N GLN A 133 -21.73 -5.50 10.33
CA GLN A 133 -23.14 -5.29 10.61
C GLN A 133 -23.97 -5.19 9.32
N GLU A 134 -23.48 -4.46 8.31
CA GLU A 134 -24.13 -4.34 7.01
C GLU A 134 -24.27 -5.70 6.31
N GLU A 135 -23.22 -6.54 6.32
CA GLU A 135 -23.26 -7.91 5.76
C GLU A 135 -24.32 -8.78 6.46
N ARG A 136 -24.43 -8.69 7.78
CA ARG A 136 -25.46 -9.43 8.54
C ARG A 136 -26.86 -8.98 8.17
N GLU A 137 -27.07 -7.68 8.02
CA GLU A 137 -28.36 -7.12 7.63
C GLU A 137 -28.74 -7.49 6.19
N GLN A 138 -27.77 -7.47 5.27
CA GLN A 138 -27.97 -7.94 3.90
C GLN A 138 -28.38 -9.41 3.85
N MET A 139 -27.65 -10.29 4.56
CA MET A 139 -27.98 -11.71 4.62
C MET A 139 -29.37 -11.95 5.22
N ALA A 140 -29.74 -11.21 6.27
CA ALA A 140 -31.06 -11.30 6.86
C ALA A 140 -32.17 -10.81 5.92
N ALA A 141 -31.92 -9.73 5.16
CA ALA A 141 -32.86 -9.21 4.18
C ALA A 141 -33.04 -10.16 2.99
N GLU A 142 -31.94 -10.76 2.50
CA GLU A 142 -31.97 -11.74 1.42
C GLU A 142 -32.75 -13.00 1.83
N LEU A 143 -32.50 -13.52 3.03
CA LEU A 143 -33.24 -14.67 3.55
C LEU A 143 -34.75 -14.40 3.64
N ARG A 144 -35.14 -13.22 4.15
CA ARG A 144 -36.54 -12.81 4.22
C ARG A 144 -37.17 -12.72 2.83
N ARG A 145 -36.47 -12.11 1.87
CA ARG A 145 -36.93 -11.99 0.49
C ARG A 145 -37.12 -13.36 -0.16
N ASN A 146 -36.19 -14.28 0.05
CA ASN A 146 -36.28 -15.64 -0.49
C ASN A 146 -37.47 -16.41 0.12
N MET A 147 -37.72 -16.27 1.42
CA MET A 147 -38.91 -16.84 2.06
C MET A 147 -40.21 -16.26 1.48
N GLU A 148 -40.26 -14.94 1.25
CA GLU A 148 -41.43 -14.29 0.67
C GLU A 148 -41.71 -14.78 -0.76
N ILE A 149 -40.68 -14.87 -1.59
CA ILE A 149 -40.78 -15.42 -2.95
C ILE A 149 -41.27 -16.88 -2.93
N GLU A 150 -40.76 -17.71 -2.00
CA GLU A 150 -41.19 -19.10 -1.89
C GLU A 150 -42.67 -19.20 -1.48
N LEU A 151 -43.13 -18.36 -0.56
CA LEU A 151 -44.53 -18.30 -0.14
C LEU A 151 -45.45 -17.82 -1.27
N GLU A 152 -45.07 -16.76 -1.99
CA GLU A 152 -45.83 -16.29 -3.14
C GLU A 152 -45.93 -17.36 -4.24
N ARG A 153 -44.83 -18.09 -4.49
CA ARG A 153 -44.82 -19.19 -5.45
C ARG A 153 -45.78 -20.30 -5.04
N LYS A 154 -45.74 -20.75 -3.78
CA LYS A 154 -46.68 -21.78 -3.27
C LYS A 154 -48.13 -21.32 -3.38
N LEU A 155 -48.42 -20.06 -3.05
CA LEU A 155 -49.76 -19.50 -3.17
C LEU A 155 -50.23 -19.45 -4.64
N ALA A 156 -49.33 -19.13 -5.57
CA ALA A 156 -49.64 -19.10 -7.00
C ALA A 156 -49.89 -20.52 -7.54
N GLU A 157 -49.08 -21.49 -7.14
CA GLU A 157 -49.25 -22.92 -7.49
C GLU A 157 -50.59 -23.46 -6.96
N GLU A 158 -50.96 -23.13 -5.71
CA GLU A 158 -52.25 -23.53 -5.13
C GLU A 158 -53.44 -22.90 -5.88
N ARG A 159 -53.34 -21.62 -6.24
CA ARG A 159 -54.37 -20.94 -7.05
C ARG A 159 -54.52 -21.54 -8.44
N GLN A 160 -53.40 -21.93 -9.07
CA GLN A 160 -53.43 -22.61 -10.37
C GLN A 160 -54.11 -23.97 -10.25
N HIS A 161 -53.72 -24.78 -9.26
CA HIS A 161 -54.34 -26.07 -8.99
C HIS A 161 -55.85 -25.95 -8.75
N ALA A 162 -56.28 -25.04 -7.88
CA ALA A 162 -57.70 -24.81 -7.61
C ALA A 162 -58.48 -24.33 -8.86
N ASN A 163 -57.83 -23.56 -9.74
CA ASN A 163 -58.44 -23.10 -10.98
C ASN A 163 -58.56 -24.26 -12.00
N GLU A 164 -57.54 -25.11 -12.11
CA GLU A 164 -57.57 -26.32 -12.95
C GLU A 164 -58.66 -27.29 -12.49
N GLU A 165 -58.78 -27.53 -11.19
CA GLU A 165 -59.87 -28.36 -10.62
C GLU A 165 -61.25 -27.77 -10.93
N ARG A 166 -61.42 -26.45 -10.79
CA ARG A 166 -62.67 -25.77 -11.15
C ARG A 166 -62.98 -25.89 -12.65
N GLN A 167 -61.99 -25.75 -13.52
CA GLN A 167 -62.17 -25.91 -14.95
C GLN A 167 -62.53 -27.35 -15.31
N HIS A 168 -61.89 -28.33 -14.69
CA HIS A 168 -62.22 -29.75 -14.87
C HIS A 168 -63.66 -30.06 -14.42
N ALA A 169 -64.05 -29.59 -13.23
CA ALA A 169 -65.41 -29.76 -12.73
C ALA A 169 -66.46 -29.09 -13.63
N ASN A 170 -66.19 -27.86 -14.10
CA ASN A 170 -67.08 -27.16 -15.03
C ASN A 170 -67.22 -27.92 -16.36
N ALA A 171 -66.10 -28.40 -16.93
CA ALA A 171 -66.13 -29.18 -18.16
C ALA A 171 -66.89 -30.50 -18.01
N GLU A 172 -66.82 -31.15 -16.83
CA GLU A 172 -67.61 -32.33 -16.51
C GLU A 172 -69.11 -32.00 -16.40
N THR A 173 -69.46 -30.88 -15.75
CA THR A 173 -70.86 -30.43 -15.69
C THR A 173 -71.42 -30.09 -17.06
N ASP A 174 -70.65 -29.44 -17.94
CA ASP A 174 -71.07 -29.09 -19.30
C ASP A 174 -71.30 -30.34 -20.16
N LYS A 175 -70.41 -31.35 -20.04
CA LYS A 175 -70.59 -32.65 -20.69
C LYS A 175 -71.87 -33.34 -20.22
N ARG A 176 -72.12 -33.34 -18.91
CA ARG A 176 -73.33 -33.94 -18.32
C ARG A 176 -74.61 -33.25 -18.80
N ILE A 177 -74.61 -31.91 -18.83
CA ILE A 177 -75.74 -31.13 -19.33
C ILE A 177 -75.98 -31.43 -20.81
N SER A 178 -74.92 -31.47 -21.63
CA SER A 178 -75.05 -31.77 -23.07
C SER A 178 -75.67 -33.14 -23.33
N LEU A 179 -75.22 -34.17 -22.61
CA LEU A 179 -75.78 -35.53 -22.73
C LEU A 179 -77.26 -35.57 -22.30
N GLU A 180 -77.63 -34.88 -21.22
CA GLU A 180 -79.02 -34.82 -20.75
C GLU A 180 -79.94 -34.09 -21.75
N VAL A 181 -79.46 -33.01 -22.37
CA VAL A 181 -80.18 -32.29 -23.43
C VAL A 181 -80.37 -33.18 -24.65
N GLU A 182 -79.31 -33.87 -25.09
CA GLU A 182 -79.37 -34.79 -26.21
C GLU A 182 -80.35 -35.94 -25.94
N LYS A 183 -80.30 -36.54 -24.74
CA LYS A 183 -81.23 -37.58 -24.31
C LYS A 183 -82.68 -37.09 -24.34
N LYS A 184 -82.96 -35.91 -23.77
CA LYS A 184 -84.32 -35.32 -23.79
C LYS A 184 -84.82 -35.01 -25.19
N MET A 185 -83.94 -34.55 -26.09
CA MET A 185 -84.32 -34.35 -27.49
C MET A 185 -84.71 -35.67 -28.14
N HIS A 186 -83.91 -36.73 -27.96
CA HIS A 186 -84.24 -38.06 -28.49
C HIS A 186 -85.55 -38.60 -27.92
N GLU A 187 -85.81 -38.43 -26.61
CA GLU A 187 -87.08 -38.81 -25.98
C GLU A 187 -88.26 -38.02 -26.58
N GLN A 188 -88.11 -36.71 -26.80
CA GLN A 188 -89.13 -35.89 -27.46
C GLN A 188 -89.40 -36.36 -28.89
N PHE A 189 -88.36 -36.58 -29.70
CA PHE A 189 -88.53 -37.08 -31.07
C PHE A 189 -89.17 -38.47 -31.13
N ALA A 190 -88.81 -39.38 -30.21
CA ALA A 190 -89.44 -40.69 -30.11
C ALA A 190 -90.93 -40.60 -29.73
N SER A 191 -91.32 -39.64 -28.88
CA SER A 191 -92.71 -39.40 -28.51
C SER A 191 -93.59 -38.86 -29.65
N PHE A 192 -93.00 -38.22 -30.67
CA PHE A 192 -93.73 -37.77 -31.87
C PHE A 192 -93.94 -38.86 -32.92
N LEU A 193 -93.19 -39.97 -32.84
CA LEU A 193 -93.24 -41.08 -33.81
C LEU A 193 -94.07 -42.29 -33.33
N THR A 194 -94.66 -42.20 -32.13
CA THR A 194 -95.56 -43.23 -31.55
C THR A 194 -96.98 -42.70 -31.51
#